data_AF-A0A5D2CQ05-F1
#
_entry.id   AF-A0A5D2CQ05-F1
#
_cell.length_a   1.000
_cell.length_b   1.000
_cell.length_c   1.000
_cell.angle_alpha   90.00
_cell.angle_beta   90.00
_cell.angle_gamma   90.00
#
_symmetry.space_group_name_H-M   'P 1'
#
loop_
_entity.id
_entity.type
_entity.pdbx_description
1 polymer ?
#
loop_
_entity_poly.entity_id
_entity_poly.type
_entity_poly.pdbx_seq_one_letter_code
_entity_poly.pdbx_strand_id
1 'polypeptide(L)'
;MSQYISLLDFYGGGIPLVSPTYGSSESTFGINLNPLSSPYDVSYTFLPNMAYFEFLPVDKDGEEKARESNLDGVSSQWSSEMTNANGYVEPVDFANVKLGQYYEVVVTTFTGLHRYRVGDVLKLTGFHNNSLQFQFVERRNTVLSIDMDKPSEADLLKAIRNAKRHR
;
A
#
# COMPACT_ATOMS: atom_id res chain seq x y z
N MET A 1 4.23 3.81 -10.56
CA MET A 1 4.30 3.15 -11.87
C MET A 1 3.11 3.44 -12.77
N SER A 2 1.90 3.69 -12.24
CA SER A 2 0.72 4.02 -13.06
C SER A 2 0.93 5.25 -13.96
N GLN A 3 1.77 6.21 -13.55
CA GLN A 3 2.11 7.38 -14.33
C GLN A 3 2.78 7.09 -15.68
N TYR A 4 3.38 5.90 -15.85
CA TYR A 4 4.07 5.51 -17.08
C TYR A 4 3.19 4.71 -18.04
N ILE A 5 1.99 4.29 -17.63
CA ILE A 5 1.11 3.44 -18.45
C ILE A 5 0.87 4.07 -19.82
N SER A 6 0.46 5.33 -19.87
CA SER A 6 0.18 6.02 -21.14
C SER A 6 1.38 6.12 -22.08
N LEU A 7 2.59 6.27 -21.53
CA LEU A 7 3.82 6.35 -22.32
C LEU A 7 4.22 4.97 -22.86
N LEU A 8 4.09 3.94 -22.02
CA LEU A 8 4.36 2.55 -22.39
C LEU A 8 3.34 2.05 -23.41
N ASP A 9 2.07 2.43 -23.32
CA ASP A 9 1.04 2.09 -24.31
C ASP A 9 1.37 2.71 -25.67
N PHE A 10 1.81 3.97 -25.68
CA PHE A 10 2.20 4.68 -26.90
C PHE A 10 3.35 3.99 -27.63
N TYR A 11 4.43 3.65 -26.91
CA TYR A 11 5.60 3.00 -27.52
C TYR A 11 5.45 1.49 -27.70
N GLY A 12 4.65 0.85 -26.85
CA GLY A 12 4.44 -0.59 -26.84
C GLY A 12 3.53 -1.08 -27.97
N GLY A 13 2.80 -0.20 -28.65
CA GLY A 13 2.01 -0.55 -29.82
C GLY A 13 0.93 -1.61 -29.55
N GLY A 14 0.37 -1.62 -28.33
CA GLY A 14 -0.68 -2.57 -27.92
C GLY A 14 -0.16 -3.87 -27.29
N ILE A 15 1.14 -3.99 -27.00
CA ILE A 15 1.67 -5.11 -26.22
C ILE A 15 1.13 -5.04 -24.78
N PRO A 16 0.61 -6.15 -24.20
CA PRO A 16 0.11 -6.17 -22.83
C PRO A 16 1.19 -5.76 -21.81
N LEU A 17 0.84 -4.81 -20.93
CA LEU A 17 1.69 -4.43 -19.80
C LEU A 17 1.44 -5.39 -18.64
N VAL A 18 2.48 -6.12 -18.23
CA VAL A 18 2.39 -7.16 -17.21
C VAL A 18 3.15 -6.73 -15.96
N SER A 19 2.50 -6.80 -14.80
CA SER A 19 3.14 -6.71 -13.49
C SER A 19 3.07 -8.07 -12.80
N PRO A 20 4.16 -8.87 -12.81
CA PRO A 20 4.11 -10.28 -12.42
C PRO A 20 4.22 -10.50 -10.91
N THR A 21 4.97 -9.64 -10.20
CA THR A 21 5.38 -9.89 -8.81
C THR A 21 5.27 -8.64 -7.97
N TYR A 22 4.93 -8.82 -6.70
CA TYR A 22 4.97 -7.78 -5.68
C TYR A 22 5.89 -8.20 -4.54
N GLY A 23 6.85 -7.34 -4.21
CA GLY A 23 7.88 -7.59 -3.21
C GLY A 23 8.68 -6.34 -2.91
N SER A 24 9.54 -6.44 -1.90
CA SER A 24 10.44 -5.38 -1.46
C SER A 24 11.79 -5.98 -1.07
N SER A 25 12.72 -5.12 -0.61
CA SER A 25 14.02 -5.57 -0.08
C SER A 25 13.89 -6.41 1.18
N GLU A 26 12.80 -6.24 1.93
CA GLU A 26 12.51 -6.94 3.18
C GLU A 26 11.94 -8.34 2.95
N SER A 27 11.07 -8.52 1.94
CA SER A 27 10.52 -9.83 1.59
C SER A 27 9.86 -9.80 0.20
N THR A 28 9.76 -10.97 -0.42
CA THR A 28 8.78 -11.17 -1.51
C THR A 28 7.40 -11.37 -0.90
N PHE A 29 6.35 -10.82 -1.50
CA PHE A 29 5.00 -10.86 -0.94
C PHE A 29 4.06 -11.76 -1.75
N GLY A 30 3.96 -11.52 -3.06
CA GLY A 30 2.94 -12.15 -3.87
C GLY A 30 3.18 -12.09 -5.37
N ILE A 31 2.32 -12.79 -6.10
CA ILE A 31 2.36 -12.89 -7.56
C ILE A 31 1.01 -12.51 -8.17
N ASN A 32 1.03 -11.91 -9.35
CA ASN A 32 -0.19 -11.65 -10.11
C ASN A 32 -0.62 -12.93 -10.84
N LEU A 33 -1.74 -13.52 -10.40
CA LEU A 33 -2.30 -14.73 -11.02
C LEU A 33 -3.10 -14.42 -12.29
N ASN A 34 -3.41 -13.15 -12.57
CA ASN A 34 -4.03 -12.69 -13.80
C ASN A 34 -3.10 -11.69 -14.52
N PRO A 35 -1.99 -12.14 -15.12
CA PRO A 35 -0.95 -11.26 -15.66
C PRO A 35 -1.42 -10.37 -16.81
N LEU A 36 -2.53 -10.71 -17.48
CA LEU A 36 -3.09 -9.97 -18.60
C LEU A 36 -4.23 -9.02 -18.18
N SER A 37 -4.44 -8.81 -16.87
CA SER A 37 -5.41 -7.84 -16.37
C SER A 37 -5.06 -6.41 -16.81
N SER A 38 -6.06 -5.53 -16.76
CA SER A 38 -5.83 -4.08 -16.86
C SER A 38 -4.71 -3.64 -15.89
N PRO A 39 -3.75 -2.81 -16.34
CA PRO A 39 -2.70 -2.27 -15.46
C PRO A 39 -3.23 -1.45 -14.27
N TYR A 40 -4.49 -1.00 -14.34
CA TYR A 40 -5.17 -0.27 -13.26
C TYR A 40 -5.79 -1.19 -12.19
N ASP A 41 -6.05 -2.45 -12.53
CA ASP A 41 -6.80 -3.40 -11.69
C ASP A 41 -5.93 -4.57 -11.21
N VAL A 42 -4.61 -4.40 -11.24
CA VAL A 42 -3.66 -5.46 -10.86
C VAL A 42 -3.82 -5.81 -9.38
N SER A 43 -4.03 -7.10 -9.12
CA SER A 43 -4.09 -7.68 -7.77
C SER A 43 -3.05 -8.78 -7.61
N TYR A 44 -2.31 -8.74 -6.51
CA TYR A 44 -1.27 -9.70 -6.17
C TYR A 44 -1.78 -10.69 -5.13
N THR A 45 -1.64 -11.97 -5.43
CA THR A 45 -1.98 -13.05 -4.51
C THR A 45 -0.81 -13.28 -3.57
N PHE A 46 -1.04 -13.08 -2.27
CA PHE A 46 0.00 -13.26 -1.26
C PHE A 46 0.36 -14.74 -1.11
N LEU A 47 1.65 -14.99 -0.96
CA LEU A 47 2.23 -16.32 -0.79
C LEU A 47 2.52 -16.54 0.70
N PRO A 48 1.68 -17.31 1.44
CA PRO A 48 1.78 -17.39 2.90
C PRO A 48 3.09 -18.01 3.42
N ASN A 49 3.86 -18.66 2.56
CA ASN A 49 5.15 -19.27 2.89
C ASN A 49 6.34 -18.29 2.80
N MET A 50 6.14 -17.07 2.31
CA MET A 50 7.25 -16.10 2.15
C MET A 50 7.61 -15.38 3.45
N ALA A 51 6.59 -15.00 4.23
CA ALA A 51 6.72 -14.35 5.52
C ALA A 51 5.43 -14.57 6.32
N TYR A 52 5.49 -14.30 7.62
CA TYR A 52 4.26 -14.13 8.40
C TYR A 52 3.74 -12.71 8.20
N PHE A 53 2.46 -12.59 7.83
CA PHE A 53 1.83 -11.34 7.42
C PHE A 53 0.76 -10.92 8.42
N GLU A 54 0.90 -9.69 8.91
CA GLU A 54 -0.12 -8.99 9.68
C GLU A 54 -0.53 -7.72 8.93
N PHE A 55 -1.70 -7.17 9.25
CA PHE A 55 -2.31 -6.08 8.51
C PHE A 55 -2.82 -5.01 9.47
N LEU A 56 -2.24 -3.80 9.41
CA LEU A 56 -2.71 -2.65 10.18
C LEU A 56 -3.85 -1.96 9.41
N PRO A 57 -5.08 -1.90 9.93
CA PRO A 57 -6.18 -1.21 9.26
C PRO A 57 -5.87 0.27 8.97
N VAL A 58 -6.32 0.76 7.81
CA VAL A 58 -6.15 2.16 7.37
C VAL A 58 -7.52 2.73 6.98
N ASP A 59 -7.93 3.83 7.61
CA ASP A 59 -9.17 4.54 7.28
C ASP A 59 -8.93 5.49 6.09
N LYS A 60 -9.02 4.96 4.87
CA LYS A 60 -8.94 5.75 3.62
C LYS A 60 -10.26 6.45 3.27
N ASP A 61 -11.40 5.83 3.61
CA ASP A 61 -12.72 6.35 3.28
C ASP A 61 -13.06 7.63 4.09
N GLY A 62 -12.57 7.74 5.32
CA GLY A 62 -12.64 8.96 6.13
C GLY A 62 -11.78 10.11 5.59
N GLU A 63 -10.60 9.79 5.05
CA GLU A 63 -9.68 10.78 4.47
C GLU A 63 -10.20 11.36 3.13
N GLU A 64 -10.87 10.57 2.30
CA GLU A 64 -11.50 11.06 1.05
C GLU A 64 -12.74 11.94 1.36
N LYS A 65 -13.60 11.53 2.30
CA LYS A 65 -14.78 12.32 2.69
C LYS A 65 -14.44 13.62 3.41
N ALA A 66 -13.37 13.65 4.21
CA ALA A 66 -12.86 14.88 4.84
C ALA A 66 -12.22 15.85 3.84
N ARG A 67 -11.77 15.36 2.66
CA ARG A 67 -11.30 16.22 1.57
C ARG A 67 -12.44 16.85 0.76
N GLU A 68 -13.57 16.19 0.65
CA GLU A 68 -14.74 16.71 -0.09
C GLU A 68 -15.68 17.57 0.77
N SER A 69 -15.74 17.30 2.07
CA SER A 69 -16.47 18.10 3.04
C SER A 69 -15.46 18.70 4.01
N ASN A 70 -15.28 20.03 4.02
CA ASN A 70 -14.50 20.75 5.05
C ASN A 70 -15.19 20.62 6.43
N LEU A 71 -15.34 19.40 6.95
CA LEU A 71 -15.90 19.06 8.24
C LEU A 71 -14.85 18.28 9.01
N ASP A 72 -14.36 18.90 10.08
CA ASP A 72 -13.47 18.26 11.03
C ASP A 72 -14.20 17.10 11.72
N GLY A 73 -13.75 15.87 11.44
CA GLY A 73 -13.98 14.71 12.29
C GLY A 73 -15.31 14.00 12.10
N VAL A 74 -15.43 13.23 11.02
CA VAL A 74 -16.22 11.98 11.06
C VAL A 74 -15.21 10.84 11.14
N SER A 75 -14.79 10.49 12.36
CA SER A 75 -14.11 9.21 12.59
C SER A 75 -15.06 8.11 12.12
N SER A 76 -14.65 7.32 11.13
CA SER A 76 -15.45 6.18 10.70
C SER A 76 -15.67 5.24 11.89
N GLN A 77 -16.85 4.61 11.93
CA GLN A 77 -17.23 3.65 12.97
C GLN A 77 -16.22 2.50 13.12
N TRP A 78 -15.43 2.20 12.07
CA TRP A 78 -14.38 1.19 12.09
C TRP A 78 -13.15 1.55 12.91
N SER A 79 -12.80 2.84 13.03
CA SER A 79 -11.65 3.29 13.81
C SER A 79 -11.82 3.04 15.32
N SER A 80 -13.07 2.99 15.80
CA SER A 80 -13.42 2.75 17.21
C SER A 80 -13.42 1.25 17.60
N GLU A 81 -13.71 0.35 16.66
CA GLU A 81 -13.74 -1.11 16.93
C GLU A 81 -12.33 -1.74 16.97
N MET A 82 -11.33 -1.06 16.42
CA MET A 82 -9.97 -1.61 16.21
C MET A 82 -8.90 -0.96 17.08
N THR A 83 -9.27 0.03 17.90
CA THR A 83 -8.40 0.60 18.91
C THR A 83 -8.53 -0.20 20.20
N ASN A 84 -7.41 -0.73 20.69
CA ASN A 84 -7.39 -1.43 21.97
C ASN A 84 -7.65 -0.45 23.14
N ALA A 85 -7.81 -0.98 24.36
CA ALA A 85 -8.06 -0.16 25.56
C ALA A 85 -7.00 0.93 25.82
N ASN A 86 -5.84 0.85 25.17
CA ASN A 86 -4.74 1.80 25.28
C ASN A 86 -4.71 2.80 24.09
N GLY A 87 -5.69 2.78 23.20
CA GLY A 87 -5.80 3.66 22.04
C GLY A 87 -4.92 3.27 20.85
N TYR A 88 -4.27 2.10 20.87
CA TYR A 88 -3.45 1.61 19.76
C TYR A 88 -4.25 0.70 18.83
N VAL A 89 -4.04 0.86 17.53
CA VAL A 89 -4.58 -0.05 16.52
C VAL A 89 -3.70 -1.30 16.46
N GLU A 90 -4.27 -2.46 16.78
CA GLU A 90 -3.55 -3.73 16.65
C GLU A 90 -3.64 -4.25 15.20
N PRO A 91 -2.53 -4.80 14.65
CA PRO A 91 -2.58 -5.52 13.40
C PRO A 91 -3.54 -6.72 13.47
N VAL A 92 -4.28 -6.94 12.39
CA VAL A 92 -5.09 -8.16 12.21
C VAL A 92 -4.29 -9.22 11.47
N ASP A 93 -4.53 -10.47 11.82
CA ASP A 93 -3.91 -11.63 11.16
C ASP A 93 -4.44 -11.80 9.72
N PHE A 94 -3.70 -12.55 8.91
CA PHE A 94 -4.02 -12.87 7.52
C PHE A 94 -5.42 -13.46 7.33
N ALA A 95 -5.95 -14.20 8.31
CA ALA A 95 -7.30 -14.76 8.22
C ALA A 95 -8.43 -13.74 8.47
N ASN A 96 -8.14 -12.59 9.08
CA ASN A 96 -9.15 -11.67 9.63
C ASN A 96 -9.31 -10.36 8.83
N VAL A 97 -8.67 -10.26 7.66
CA VAL A 97 -8.85 -9.12 6.75
C VAL A 97 -10.23 -9.14 6.09
N LYS A 98 -10.76 -7.96 5.77
CA LYS A 98 -12.10 -7.77 5.21
C LYS A 98 -12.01 -7.26 3.77
N LEU A 99 -12.92 -7.75 2.91
CA LEU A 99 -12.96 -7.37 1.51
C LEU A 99 -13.22 -5.85 1.35
N GLY A 100 -12.53 -5.24 0.40
CA GLY A 100 -12.63 -3.81 0.10
C GLY A 100 -11.89 -2.91 1.08
N GLN A 101 -11.27 -3.47 2.13
CA GLN A 101 -10.57 -2.70 3.15
C GLN A 101 -9.11 -2.43 2.86
N TYR A 102 -8.64 -1.33 3.44
CA TYR A 102 -7.28 -0.85 3.30
C TYR A 102 -6.44 -1.22 4.52
N TYR A 103 -5.23 -1.69 4.26
CA TYR A 103 -4.32 -2.15 5.28
C TYR A 103 -2.89 -1.74 4.97
N GLU A 104 -2.14 -1.33 5.98
CA GLU A 104 -0.69 -1.29 5.92
C GLU A 104 -0.13 -2.68 6.25
N VAL A 105 0.75 -3.20 5.39
CA VAL A 105 1.33 -4.52 5.60
C VAL A 105 2.46 -4.50 6.65
N VAL A 106 2.39 -5.46 7.56
CA VAL A 106 3.36 -5.73 8.61
C VAL A 106 3.91 -7.13 8.41
N VAL A 107 5.23 -7.29 8.44
CA VAL A 107 5.88 -8.55 8.11
C VAL A 107 6.79 -9.05 9.22
N THR A 108 6.77 -10.36 9.43
CA THR A 108 7.79 -11.07 10.19
C THR A 108 8.50 -12.06 9.26
N THR A 109 9.81 -11.90 9.08
CA THR A 109 10.60 -12.61 8.06
C THR A 109 11.56 -13.62 8.68
N PHE A 110 11.98 -14.61 7.90
CA PHE A 110 13.02 -15.58 8.29
C PHE A 110 14.39 -14.95 8.58
N THR A 111 14.61 -13.72 8.09
CA THR A 111 15.85 -12.95 8.27
C THR A 111 15.87 -12.09 9.54
N GLY A 112 14.84 -12.20 10.40
CA GLY A 112 14.83 -11.57 11.72
C GLY A 112 14.16 -10.20 11.79
N LEU A 113 13.41 -9.79 10.76
CA LEU A 113 12.47 -8.69 10.91
C LEU A 113 11.24 -9.20 11.68
N HIS A 114 10.86 -8.50 12.76
CA HIS A 114 9.73 -8.88 13.61
C HIS A 114 8.71 -7.75 13.67
N ARG A 115 7.46 -8.04 13.28
CA ARG A 115 6.36 -7.07 13.17
C ARG A 115 6.82 -5.77 12.49
N TYR A 116 7.61 -5.91 11.42
CA TYR A 116 8.19 -4.79 10.70
C TYR A 116 7.14 -4.14 9.81
N ARG A 117 6.90 -2.84 10.02
CA ARG A 117 5.98 -2.04 9.21
C ARG A 117 6.63 -1.74 7.87
N VAL A 118 6.14 -2.38 6.82
CA VAL A 118 6.64 -2.12 5.47
C VAL A 118 6.27 -0.70 5.07
N GLY A 119 5.07 -0.22 5.38
CA GLY A 119 4.59 1.11 5.00
C GLY A 119 3.89 1.16 3.65
N ASP A 120 3.69 0.01 3.01
CA ASP A 120 2.80 -0.11 1.83
C ASP A 120 1.35 -0.24 2.29
N VAL A 121 0.47 0.53 1.67
CA VAL A 121 -0.98 0.46 1.86
C VAL A 121 -1.58 -0.34 0.72
N LEU A 122 -2.37 -1.35 1.08
CA LEU A 122 -2.95 -2.35 0.20
C LEU A 122 -4.46 -2.41 0.40
N LYS A 123 -5.20 -2.60 -0.68
CA LYS A 123 -6.64 -2.86 -0.65
C LYS A 123 -6.91 -4.33 -0.89
N LEU A 124 -7.67 -4.99 -0.01
CA LEU A 124 -8.09 -6.37 -0.26
C LEU A 124 -9.15 -6.38 -1.38
N THR A 125 -8.83 -6.99 -2.51
CA THR A 125 -9.70 -7.04 -3.70
C THR A 125 -10.39 -8.38 -3.89
N GLY A 126 -9.86 -9.45 -3.29
CA GLY A 126 -10.45 -10.76 -3.42
C GLY A 126 -9.62 -11.87 -2.77
N PHE A 127 -9.93 -13.09 -3.17
CA PHE A 127 -9.30 -14.30 -2.69
C PHE A 127 -9.08 -15.24 -3.87
N HIS A 128 -7.90 -15.86 -3.92
CA HIS A 128 -7.65 -17.00 -4.79
C HIS A 128 -7.53 -18.25 -3.93
N ASN A 129 -8.53 -19.12 -4.00
CA ASN A 129 -8.78 -20.15 -2.99
C ASN A 129 -8.86 -19.48 -1.60
N ASN A 130 -7.93 -19.82 -0.70
CA ASN A 130 -7.84 -19.25 0.64
C ASN A 130 -6.77 -18.16 0.77
N SER A 131 -6.05 -17.84 -0.31
CA SER A 131 -5.00 -16.80 -0.29
C SER A 131 -5.57 -15.44 -0.65
N LEU A 132 -5.17 -14.42 0.10
CA LEU A 132 -5.60 -13.04 -0.09
C LEU A 132 -5.04 -12.44 -1.38
N GLN A 133 -5.87 -11.65 -2.08
CA GLN A 133 -5.46 -10.85 -3.22
C GLN A 133 -5.54 -9.36 -2.87
N PHE A 134 -4.42 -8.67 -3.05
CA PHE A 134 -4.29 -7.26 -2.71
C PHE A 134 -3.94 -6.41 -3.93
N GLN A 135 -4.62 -5.28 -4.06
CA GLN A 135 -4.22 -4.20 -4.96
C GLN A 135 -3.32 -3.23 -4.20
N PHE A 136 -2.20 -2.85 -4.82
CA PHE A 136 -1.32 -1.82 -4.28
C PHE A 136 -1.98 -0.45 -4.41
N VAL A 137 -2.00 0.32 -3.32
CA VAL A 137 -2.58 1.67 -3.30
C VAL A 137 -1.47 2.71 -3.30
N GLU A 138 -0.62 2.71 -2.27
CA GLU A 138 0.45 3.69 -2.12
C GLU A 138 1.52 3.24 -1.13
N ARG A 139 2.64 3.95 -1.11
CA ARG A 139 3.65 3.88 -0.06
C ARG A 139 3.47 5.09 0.86
N ARG A 140 3.31 4.87 2.17
CA ARG A 140 3.22 5.95 3.16
C ARG A 140 4.46 6.85 3.11
N ASN A 141 4.24 8.12 3.43
CA ASN A 141 5.28 9.17 3.49
C ASN A 141 6.04 9.40 2.17
N THR A 142 5.49 9.01 1.02
CA THR A 142 6.08 9.30 -0.29
C THR A 142 5.26 10.40 -0.97
N VAL A 143 5.90 11.52 -1.33
CA VAL A 143 5.23 12.67 -1.97
C VAL A 143 5.49 12.72 -3.47
N LEU A 144 6.73 12.45 -3.88
CA LEU A 144 7.15 12.40 -5.28
C LEU A 144 7.88 11.07 -5.51
N SER A 145 7.83 10.56 -6.73
CA SER A 145 8.58 9.38 -7.15
C SER A 145 8.67 9.35 -8.67
N ILE A 146 9.89 9.34 -9.21
CA ILE A 146 10.13 9.17 -10.64
C ILE A 146 10.42 7.69 -10.90
N ASP A 147 11.41 7.13 -10.24
CA ASP A 147 11.80 5.72 -10.38
C ASP A 147 11.71 5.02 -9.02
N MET A 148 12.86 4.75 -8.39
CA MET A 148 12.92 4.13 -7.06
C MET A 148 13.00 5.15 -5.92
N ASP A 149 13.10 6.44 -6.25
CA ASP A 149 13.14 7.53 -5.28
C ASP A 149 11.80 7.70 -4.56
N LYS A 150 11.88 7.94 -3.24
CA LYS A 150 10.72 8.10 -2.35
C LYS A 150 10.93 9.25 -1.37
N PRO A 151 11.14 10.50 -1.82
CA PRO A 151 11.25 11.65 -0.93
C PRO A 151 9.98 11.84 -0.09
N SER A 152 10.18 12.09 1.20
CA SER A 152 9.12 12.47 2.12
C SER A 152 8.84 13.97 2.08
N GLU A 153 7.70 14.39 2.64
CA GLU A 153 7.40 15.81 2.82
C GLU A 153 8.48 16.53 3.65
N ALA A 154 9.01 15.86 4.67
CA ALA A 154 10.07 16.40 5.50
C ALA A 154 11.35 16.65 4.68
N ASP A 155 11.70 15.73 3.77
CA ASP A 155 12.85 15.88 2.88
C ASP A 155 12.66 17.07 1.92
N LEU A 156 11.46 17.20 1.35
CA LEU A 156 11.12 18.28 0.44
C LEU A 156 11.13 19.64 1.14
N LEU A 157 10.54 19.74 2.33
CA LEU A 157 10.58 20.95 3.16
C LEU A 157 12.01 21.32 3.57
N LYS A 158 12.83 20.33 3.91
CA LYS A 158 14.25 20.53 4.22
C LYS A 158 15.01 21.06 3.01
N ALA A 159 14.78 20.49 1.82
CA ALA A 159 15.38 20.96 0.58
C ALA A 159 15.01 22.42 0.27
N ILE A 160 13.73 22.78 0.39
CA ILE A 160 13.25 24.16 0.19
C ILE A 160 13.89 25.13 1.19
N ARG A 161 13.92 24.77 2.48
CA ARG A 161 14.53 25.61 3.52
C ARG A 161 16.02 25.86 3.26
N ASN A 162 16.75 24.84 2.82
CA ASN A 162 18.16 24.98 2.46
C ASN A 162 18.34 25.87 1.23
N ALA A 163 17.53 25.68 0.18
CA ALA A 163 17.58 26.53 -1.01
C ALA A 163 17.30 28.01 -0.69
N LYS A 164 16.38 28.29 0.25
CA LYS A 164 16.07 29.65 0.69
C LYS A 164 17.20 30.33 1.46
N ARG A 165 18.05 29.57 2.17
CA ARG A 165 19.21 30.11 2.92
C ARG A 165 20.37 30.54 2.04
N HIS A 166 20.44 30.05 0.81
CA HIS A 166 21.48 30.37 -0.17
C HIS A 166 21.05 31.44 -1.18
N ARG A 167 19.99 32.19 -0.88
CA ARG A 167 19.60 33.44 -1.54
C ARG A 167 19.72 34.59 -0.54
#